data_AF-A0A954QTR0-F1
#
_entry.id   AF-A0A954QTR0-F1
#
_cell.length_a   1.000
_cell.length_b   1.000
_cell.length_c   1.000
_cell.angle_alpha   90.00
_cell.angle_beta   90.00
_cell.angle_gamma   90.00
#
_symmetry.space_group_name_H-M   'P 1'
#
loop_
_entity.id
_entity.type
_entity.pdbx_description
1 polymer ?
#
loop_
_entity_poly.entity_id
_entity_poly.type
_entity_poly.pdbx_seq_one_letter_code
_entity_poly.pdbx_strand_id
1 'polypeptide(L)'
;RFTYAKDPSEKLSAVMDKLEMQMGWKPRQETSLARRLERLTAGVLYLKELEHFGAGQSGDVQTRIERLIATVLGRLEDRYAVIAGSRTVPERVKQLRQRVIQGSDIAARDRVRLAQFDDDMNQLFFVMQLFSYPADYLQQTPSLERMAETIDKLEEDVLGARSARRRGQRRAIVEFGEPIVVKPAEYTRSDALQLTSEMHRRVQQLLDGVPTAPPLPLPEPLIPALNVLDSPEQTALTPLFDQATASL
;
A
#
# COMPACT_ATOMS: atom_id res chain seq x y z
N ARG A 1 -7.59 -10.06 -16.81
CA ARG A 1 -8.33 -9.70 -15.57
C ARG A 1 -8.76 -10.98 -14.84
N PHE A 2 -8.83 -11.00 -13.50
CA PHE A 2 -9.42 -12.12 -12.77
C PHE A 2 -10.57 -11.66 -11.86
N THR A 3 -11.45 -12.59 -11.51
CA THR A 3 -12.51 -12.42 -10.52
C THR A 3 -12.63 -13.66 -9.64
N TYR A 4 -13.18 -13.51 -8.45
CA TYR A 4 -13.48 -14.67 -7.61
C TYR A 4 -14.75 -15.39 -8.07
N ALA A 5 -14.68 -16.73 -8.19
CA ALA A 5 -15.83 -17.56 -8.53
C ALA A 5 -16.77 -17.77 -7.32
N LYS A 6 -16.25 -17.58 -6.10
CA LYS A 6 -16.97 -17.62 -4.83
C LYS A 6 -16.42 -16.52 -3.92
N ASP A 7 -17.27 -15.94 -3.09
CA ASP A 7 -16.89 -14.88 -2.17
C ASP A 7 -15.75 -15.33 -1.22
N PRO A 8 -14.56 -14.70 -1.27
CA PRO A 8 -13.43 -14.99 -0.39
C PRO A 8 -13.47 -14.21 0.94
N SER A 9 -14.50 -13.40 1.21
CA SER A 9 -14.54 -12.41 2.29
C SER A 9 -14.17 -12.97 3.67
N GLU A 10 -14.66 -14.16 4.03
CA GLU A 10 -14.34 -14.80 5.31
C GLU A 10 -12.82 -15.03 5.47
N LYS A 11 -12.17 -15.57 4.43
CA LYS A 11 -10.73 -15.84 4.44
C LYS A 11 -9.90 -14.58 4.34
N LEU A 12 -10.42 -13.53 3.70
CA LEU A 12 -9.77 -12.21 3.69
C LEU A 12 -9.84 -11.58 5.08
N SER A 13 -11.01 -11.62 5.72
CA SER A 13 -11.23 -11.14 7.09
C SER A 13 -10.32 -11.83 8.09
N ALA A 14 -10.13 -13.15 8.00
CA ALA A 14 -9.24 -13.88 8.88
C ALA A 14 -7.75 -13.47 8.76
N VAL A 15 -7.32 -13.02 7.58
CA VAL A 15 -5.95 -12.47 7.42
C VAL A 15 -5.89 -11.03 7.87
N MET A 16 -6.95 -10.25 7.64
CA MET A 16 -7.09 -8.92 8.20
C MET A 16 -6.99 -8.94 9.73
N ASP A 17 -7.60 -9.92 10.39
CA ASP A 17 -7.47 -10.12 11.85
C ASP A 17 -6.01 -10.29 12.25
N LYS A 18 -5.25 -11.12 11.54
CA LYS A 18 -3.82 -11.35 11.80
C LYS A 18 -2.99 -10.09 11.61
N LEU A 19 -3.27 -9.32 10.55
CA LEU A 19 -2.60 -8.05 10.29
C LEU A 19 -2.88 -7.03 11.40
N GLU A 20 -4.14 -6.90 11.83
CA GLU A 20 -4.50 -6.03 12.96
C GLU A 20 -3.81 -6.47 14.25
N MET A 21 -3.80 -7.77 14.55
CA MET A 21 -3.10 -8.31 15.73
C MET A 21 -1.58 -8.08 15.68
N GLN A 22 -0.96 -8.21 14.51
CA GLN A 22 0.48 -7.92 14.32
C GLN A 22 0.80 -6.45 14.63
N MET A 23 -0.14 -5.54 14.37
CA MET A 23 -0.05 -4.12 14.72
C MET A 23 -0.40 -3.83 16.20
N GLY A 24 -0.69 -4.86 16.99
CA GLY A 24 -1.14 -4.72 18.38
C GLY A 24 -2.59 -4.23 18.53
N TRP A 25 -3.39 -4.30 17.46
CA TRP A 25 -4.77 -3.82 17.47
C TRP A 25 -5.76 -4.96 17.69
N LYS A 26 -6.86 -4.67 18.38
CA LYS A 26 -8.02 -5.58 18.46
C LYS A 26 -8.68 -5.67 17.08
N PRO A 27 -8.89 -6.89 16.53
CA PRO A 27 -9.63 -7.05 15.28
C PRO A 27 -11.05 -6.48 15.38
N ARG A 28 -11.47 -5.72 14.37
CA ARG A 28 -12.81 -5.08 14.32
C ARG A 28 -13.72 -5.77 13.32
N GLN A 29 -14.10 -7.01 13.59
CA GLN A 29 -14.92 -7.83 12.69
C GLN A 29 -16.30 -7.20 12.39
N GLU A 30 -16.82 -6.35 13.28
CA GLU A 30 -18.05 -5.57 13.07
C GLU A 30 -17.93 -4.47 12.01
N THR A 31 -16.70 -4.15 11.56
CA THR A 31 -16.44 -3.13 10.55
C THR A 31 -16.18 -3.77 9.20
N SER A 32 -16.62 -3.12 8.10
CA SER A 32 -16.39 -3.63 6.76
C SER A 32 -14.91 -3.81 6.45
N LEU A 33 -14.59 -4.83 5.65
CA LEU A 33 -13.21 -5.15 5.25
C LEU A 33 -12.49 -3.95 4.64
N ALA A 34 -13.19 -3.17 3.80
CA ALA A 34 -12.65 -1.96 3.18
C ALA A 34 -12.19 -0.93 4.22
N ARG A 35 -13.03 -0.65 5.23
CA ARG A 35 -12.70 0.31 6.31
C ARG A 35 -11.58 -0.19 7.22
N ARG A 36 -11.54 -1.50 7.49
CA ARG A 36 -10.45 -2.12 8.24
C ARG A 36 -9.12 -2.00 7.48
N LEU A 37 -9.14 -2.27 6.19
CA LEU A 37 -7.99 -2.13 5.30
C LEU A 37 -7.50 -0.68 5.24
N GLU A 38 -8.40 0.27 5.04
CA GLU A 38 -8.09 1.71 5.05
C GLU A 38 -7.40 2.14 6.35
N ARG A 39 -7.95 1.73 7.50
CA ARG A 39 -7.37 2.04 8.81
C ARG A 39 -5.98 1.42 8.98
N LEU A 40 -5.80 0.16 8.55
CA LEU A 40 -4.52 -0.54 8.66
C LEU A 40 -3.44 0.11 7.81
N THR A 41 -3.71 0.36 6.53
CA THR A 41 -2.73 0.99 5.63
C THR A 41 -2.38 2.40 6.09
N ALA A 42 -3.36 3.19 6.55
CA ALA A 42 -3.11 4.50 7.13
C ALA A 42 -2.22 4.43 8.39
N GLY A 43 -2.45 3.43 9.26
CA GLY A 43 -1.64 3.22 10.45
C GLY A 43 -0.22 2.76 10.14
N VAL A 44 -0.05 1.83 9.20
CA VAL A 44 1.29 1.39 8.74
C VAL A 44 2.07 2.57 8.18
N LEU A 45 1.45 3.39 7.32
CA LEU A 45 2.08 4.60 6.78
C LEU A 45 2.46 5.57 7.89
N TYR A 46 1.56 5.82 8.85
CA TYR A 46 1.83 6.71 9.98
C TYR A 46 3.03 6.24 10.81
N LEU A 47 3.12 4.93 11.12
CA LEU A 47 4.27 4.39 11.86
C LEU A 47 5.58 4.57 11.10
N LYS A 48 5.55 4.41 9.77
CA LYS A 48 6.73 4.65 8.93
C LYS A 48 7.10 6.12 8.84
N GLU A 49 6.13 7.02 8.81
CA GLU A 49 6.38 8.45 8.92
C GLU A 49 6.97 8.83 10.28
N LEU A 50 6.47 8.24 11.37
CA LEU A 50 7.04 8.44 12.70
C LEU A 50 8.49 7.96 12.76
N GLU A 51 8.79 6.79 12.18
CA GLU A 51 10.15 6.25 12.10
C GLU A 51 11.12 7.17 11.34
N HIS A 52 10.68 7.75 10.21
CA HIS A 52 11.57 8.52 9.33
C HIS A 52 11.56 10.04 9.57
N PHE A 53 10.44 10.60 10.04
CA PHE A 53 10.23 12.04 10.25
C PHE A 53 10.08 12.42 11.72
N GLY A 54 9.87 11.48 12.64
CA GLY A 54 9.55 11.76 14.04
C GLY A 54 8.12 12.20 14.29
N ALA A 55 7.29 12.31 13.25
CA ALA A 55 5.87 12.62 13.34
C ALA A 55 5.11 12.17 12.08
N GLY A 56 3.82 11.88 12.23
CA GLY A 56 2.94 11.64 11.08
C GLY A 56 2.81 12.89 10.20
N GLN A 57 2.63 12.65 8.90
CA GLN A 57 2.52 13.71 7.91
C GLN A 57 1.05 14.00 7.55
N SER A 58 0.76 15.25 7.20
CA SER A 58 -0.56 15.68 6.72
C SER A 58 -0.61 15.76 5.19
N GLY A 59 -1.81 15.68 4.61
CA GLY A 59 -2.05 15.72 3.17
C GLY A 59 -2.64 14.42 2.65
N ASP A 60 -2.86 14.36 1.34
CA ASP A 60 -3.31 13.13 0.68
C ASP A 60 -2.26 12.02 0.82
N VAL A 61 -2.72 10.78 0.79
CA VAL A 61 -1.86 9.60 1.04
C VAL A 61 -0.77 9.48 -0.01
N GLN A 62 -1.04 9.85 -1.25
CA GLN A 62 -0.06 9.73 -2.33
C GLN A 62 1.11 10.69 -2.13
N THR A 63 0.82 11.96 -1.88
CA THR A 63 1.84 12.99 -1.58
C THR A 63 2.64 12.64 -0.32
N ARG A 64 2.00 11.99 0.67
CA ARG A 64 2.70 11.48 1.87
C ARG A 64 3.67 10.35 1.52
N ILE A 65 3.24 9.36 0.74
CA ILE A 65 4.10 8.26 0.25
C ILE A 65 5.26 8.81 -0.56
N GLU A 66 5.01 9.72 -1.50
CA GLU A 66 6.04 10.32 -2.35
C GLU A 66 7.10 11.07 -1.54
N ARG A 67 6.69 11.87 -0.54
CA ARG A 67 7.61 12.53 0.38
C ARG A 67 8.43 11.55 1.20
N LEU A 68 7.82 10.47 1.68
CA LEU A 68 8.51 9.43 2.44
C LEU A 68 9.56 8.72 1.58
N ILE A 69 9.19 8.31 0.36
CA ILE A 69 10.11 7.73 -0.62
C ILE A 69 11.27 8.70 -0.92
N ALA A 70 10.96 9.97 -1.22
CA ALA A 70 11.97 10.96 -1.56
C ALA A 70 12.96 11.18 -0.41
N THR A 71 12.47 11.18 0.84
CA THR A 71 13.30 11.36 2.04
C THR A 71 14.25 10.19 2.26
N VAL A 72 13.73 8.95 2.19
CA VAL A 72 14.55 7.74 2.38
C VAL A 72 15.61 7.65 1.29
N LEU A 73 15.22 7.84 0.02
CA LEU A 73 16.17 7.81 -1.09
C LEU A 73 17.21 8.92 -1.00
N GLY A 74 16.81 10.15 -0.67
CA GLY A 74 17.73 11.28 -0.55
C GLY A 74 18.83 11.03 0.50
N ARG A 75 18.47 10.47 1.66
CA ARG A 75 19.46 10.11 2.70
C ARG A 75 20.48 9.08 2.19
N LEU A 76 20.02 8.07 1.46
CA LEU A 76 20.90 7.05 0.88
C LEU A 76 21.76 7.62 -0.26
N GLU A 77 21.18 8.50 -1.07
CA GLU A 77 21.90 9.18 -2.16
C GLU A 77 23.02 10.08 -1.64
N ASP A 78 22.77 10.84 -0.58
CA ASP A 78 23.78 11.64 0.10
C ASP A 78 24.89 10.74 0.67
N ARG A 79 24.51 9.65 1.36
CA ARG A 79 25.47 8.69 1.95
C ARG A 79 26.39 8.03 0.92
N TYR A 80 25.85 7.67 -0.24
CA TYR A 80 26.57 6.94 -1.29
C TYR A 80 27.07 7.84 -2.43
N ALA A 81 26.97 9.17 -2.28
CA ALA A 81 27.32 10.17 -3.29
C ALA A 81 26.72 9.85 -4.67
N VAL A 82 25.42 9.52 -4.69
CA VAL A 82 24.66 9.25 -5.91
C VAL A 82 23.81 10.48 -6.23
N ILE A 83 24.05 11.07 -7.40
CA ILE A 83 23.26 12.22 -7.86
C ILE A 83 21.90 11.71 -8.36
N ALA A 84 20.83 12.13 -7.69
CA ALA A 84 19.45 12.00 -8.14
C ALA A 84 19.26 12.86 -9.40
N GLY A 85 19.46 12.26 -10.59
CA GLY A 85 19.08 12.90 -11.85
C GLY A 85 17.56 12.84 -12.05
N SER A 86 17.11 12.95 -13.30
CA SER A 86 15.72 12.74 -13.72
C SER A 86 15.26 11.26 -13.69
N ARG A 87 15.78 10.47 -12.74
CA ARG A 87 15.53 9.03 -12.65
C ARG A 87 14.21 8.74 -11.93
N THR A 88 13.53 7.70 -12.38
CA THR A 88 12.37 7.12 -11.69
C THR A 88 12.78 6.46 -10.36
N VAL A 89 11.83 6.24 -9.46
CA VAL A 89 12.08 5.56 -8.17
C VAL A 89 12.77 4.19 -8.35
N PRO A 90 12.32 3.29 -9.24
CA PRO A 90 13.01 2.01 -9.46
C PRO A 90 14.45 2.17 -9.99
N GLU A 91 14.71 3.15 -10.85
CA GLU A 91 16.06 3.43 -11.36
C GLU A 91 16.99 3.93 -10.24
N ARG A 92 16.50 4.81 -9.36
CA ARG A 92 17.23 5.28 -8.16
C ARG A 92 17.55 4.11 -7.23
N VAL A 93 16.56 3.27 -6.89
CA VAL A 93 16.75 2.08 -6.05
C VAL A 93 17.78 1.13 -6.66
N LYS A 94 17.68 0.84 -7.97
CA LYS A 94 18.63 -0.03 -8.67
C LYS A 94 20.07 0.49 -8.54
N GLN A 95 20.27 1.78 -8.78
CA GLN A 95 21.60 2.39 -8.71
C GLN A 95 22.16 2.37 -7.28
N LEU A 96 21.35 2.73 -6.29
CA LEU A 96 21.75 2.70 -4.88
C LEU A 96 22.09 1.27 -4.44
N ARG A 97 21.26 0.28 -4.79
CA ARG A 97 21.53 -1.12 -4.48
C ARG A 97 22.88 -1.59 -5.04
N GLN A 98 23.20 -1.20 -6.28
CA GLN A 98 24.52 -1.50 -6.86
C GLN A 98 25.66 -0.86 -6.05
N ARG A 99 25.50 0.40 -5.60
CA ARG A 99 26.51 1.09 -4.79
C ARG A 99 26.67 0.50 -3.40
N VAL A 100 25.56 0.15 -2.72
CA VAL A 100 25.55 -0.53 -1.42
C VAL A 100 26.31 -1.87 -1.53
N ILE A 101 26.06 -2.65 -2.59
CA ILE A 101 26.75 -3.94 -2.82
C ILE A 101 28.23 -3.74 -3.16
N GLN A 102 28.60 -2.71 -3.92
CA GLN A 102 30.01 -2.43 -4.24
C GLN A 102 30.79 -1.91 -3.03
N GLY A 103 30.13 -1.19 -2.13
CA GLY A 103 30.71 -0.66 -0.91
C GLY A 103 30.79 -1.69 0.23
N SER A 104 30.06 -2.80 0.15
CA SER A 104 30.12 -3.86 1.16
C SER A 104 31.29 -4.80 0.89
N ASP A 105 32.39 -4.58 1.62
CA ASP A 105 33.44 -5.57 1.74
C ASP A 105 32.98 -6.68 2.71
N ILE A 106 32.20 -7.63 2.18
CA ILE A 106 31.58 -8.75 2.92
C ILE A 106 32.65 -9.63 3.62
N ALA A 107 33.92 -9.54 3.19
CA ALA A 107 35.02 -10.29 3.77
C ALA A 107 35.49 -9.72 5.13
N ALA A 108 35.27 -8.43 5.40
CA ALA A 108 35.65 -7.83 6.66
C ALA A 108 34.58 -8.17 7.72
N ARG A 109 34.96 -8.89 8.77
CA ARG A 109 34.12 -9.24 9.94
C ARG A 109 33.74 -8.02 10.81
N ASP A 110 33.46 -6.87 10.19
CA ASP A 110 33.02 -5.66 10.84
C ASP A 110 31.49 -5.69 10.98
N ARG A 111 31.02 -5.99 12.19
CA ARG A 111 29.59 -6.08 12.51
C ARG A 111 28.86 -4.76 12.26
N VAL A 112 29.54 -3.62 12.40
CA VAL A 112 28.92 -2.30 12.20
C VAL A 112 28.62 -2.09 10.72
N ARG A 113 29.57 -2.44 9.85
CA ARG A 113 29.36 -2.36 8.39
C ARG A 113 28.30 -3.32 7.90
N LEU A 114 28.23 -4.52 8.48
CA LEU A 114 27.18 -5.48 8.14
C LEU A 114 25.78 -4.96 8.54
N ALA A 115 25.65 -4.40 9.75
CA ALA A 115 24.40 -3.81 10.19
C ALA A 115 23.96 -2.63 9.32
N GLN A 116 24.89 -1.79 8.87
CA GLN A 116 24.58 -0.70 7.95
C GLN A 116 24.15 -1.20 6.57
N PHE A 117 24.82 -2.24 6.04
CA PHE A 117 24.42 -2.87 4.80
C PHE A 117 23.00 -3.42 4.87
N ASP A 118 22.68 -4.13 5.96
CA ASP A 118 21.34 -4.68 6.18
C ASP A 118 20.28 -3.57 6.29
N ASP A 119 20.57 -2.51 7.05
CA ASP A 119 19.70 -1.32 7.15
C ASP A 119 19.46 -0.67 5.78
N ASP A 120 20.50 -0.45 4.98
CA ASP A 120 20.39 0.19 3.67
C ASP A 120 19.60 -0.67 2.68
N MET A 121 19.85 -1.97 2.68
CA MET A 121 19.11 -2.93 1.84
C MET A 121 17.64 -2.99 2.25
N ASN A 122 17.34 -2.95 3.55
CA ASN A 122 15.98 -2.90 4.07
C ASN A 122 15.28 -1.59 3.70
N GLN A 123 15.96 -0.44 3.77
CA GLN A 123 15.39 0.85 3.34
C GLN A 123 15.11 0.88 1.84
N LEU A 124 15.99 0.32 1.00
CA LEU A 124 15.75 0.20 -0.44
C LEU A 124 14.59 -0.73 -0.76
N PHE A 125 14.46 -1.84 -0.03
CA PHE A 125 13.32 -2.75 -0.15
C PHE A 125 12.02 -2.06 0.28
N PHE A 126 12.04 -1.34 1.40
CA PHE A 126 10.92 -0.56 1.90
C PHE A 126 10.43 0.50 0.90
N VAL A 127 11.35 1.24 0.26
CA VAL A 127 10.99 2.19 -0.80
C VAL A 127 10.25 1.49 -1.95
N MET A 128 10.69 0.30 -2.35
CA MET A 128 10.02 -0.47 -3.39
C MET A 128 8.64 -0.98 -2.95
N GLN A 129 8.45 -1.36 -1.68
CA GLN A 129 7.14 -1.70 -1.13
C GLN A 129 6.20 -0.49 -1.21
N LEU A 130 6.63 0.67 -0.70
CA LEU A 130 5.85 1.91 -0.78
C LEU A 130 5.48 2.28 -2.22
N PHE A 131 6.44 2.18 -3.15
CA PHE A 131 6.20 2.45 -4.57
C PHE A 131 5.23 1.44 -5.20
N SER A 132 5.21 0.20 -4.72
CA SER A 132 4.35 -0.88 -5.20
C SER A 132 2.96 -0.89 -4.58
N TYR A 133 2.68 0.04 -3.66
CA TYR A 133 1.33 0.29 -3.15
C TYR A 133 0.64 1.37 -4.00
N PRO A 134 -0.25 0.99 -4.94
CA PRO A 134 -1.05 1.94 -5.68
C PRO A 134 -1.75 2.97 -4.78
N ALA A 135 -1.67 4.24 -5.19
CA ALA A 135 -2.32 5.39 -4.57
C ALA A 135 -3.84 5.17 -4.34
N ASP A 136 -4.44 4.37 -5.22
CA ASP A 136 -5.86 4.08 -5.34
C ASP A 136 -6.33 2.89 -4.48
N TYR A 137 -5.46 2.26 -3.68
CA TYR A 137 -5.90 1.26 -2.70
C TYR A 137 -6.88 1.80 -1.65
N LEU A 138 -6.89 3.11 -1.46
CA LEU A 138 -7.77 3.83 -0.55
C LEU A 138 -8.88 4.59 -1.26
N GLN A 139 -9.20 4.23 -2.52
CA GLN A 139 -10.43 4.74 -3.13
C GLN A 139 -11.62 4.41 -2.23
N GLN A 140 -12.62 5.29 -2.24
CA GLN A 140 -13.75 5.21 -1.30
C GLN A 140 -14.55 3.89 -1.41
N THR A 141 -14.40 3.15 -2.52
CA THR A 141 -15.06 1.85 -2.77
C THR A 141 -14.19 0.90 -3.62
N PRO A 142 -13.18 0.21 -3.05
CA PRO A 142 -12.36 -0.73 -3.81
C PRO A 142 -13.14 -2.00 -4.17
N SER A 143 -12.83 -2.63 -5.31
CA SER A 143 -13.41 -3.94 -5.63
C SER A 143 -12.90 -5.03 -4.69
N LEU A 144 -13.64 -6.14 -4.58
CA LEU A 144 -13.24 -7.29 -3.78
C LEU A 144 -11.87 -7.86 -4.20
N GLU A 145 -11.60 -7.93 -5.50
CA GLU A 145 -10.31 -8.36 -6.03
C GLU A 145 -9.18 -7.39 -5.66
N ARG A 146 -9.43 -6.07 -5.68
CA ARG A 146 -8.44 -5.08 -5.26
C ARG A 146 -8.15 -5.19 -3.77
N MET A 147 -9.19 -5.29 -2.93
CA MET A 147 -8.99 -5.53 -1.49
C MET A 147 -8.21 -6.81 -1.24
N ALA A 148 -8.54 -7.90 -1.95
CA ALA A 148 -7.82 -9.16 -1.83
C ALA A 148 -6.35 -9.03 -2.22
N GLU A 149 -6.05 -8.35 -3.33
CA GLU A 149 -4.68 -8.09 -3.77
C GLU A 149 -3.88 -7.28 -2.73
N THR A 150 -4.49 -6.24 -2.16
CA THR A 150 -3.83 -5.43 -1.12
C THR A 150 -3.59 -6.25 0.15
N ILE A 151 -4.56 -7.05 0.60
CA ILE A 151 -4.42 -7.92 1.77
C ILE A 151 -3.35 -9.00 1.52
N ASP A 152 -3.30 -9.56 0.31
CA ASP A 152 -2.29 -10.54 -0.09
C ASP A 152 -0.87 -9.90 -0.01
N LYS A 153 -0.69 -8.67 -0.53
CA LYS A 153 0.58 -7.94 -0.39
C LYS A 153 0.94 -7.64 1.07
N LEU A 154 -0.02 -7.17 1.88
CA LEU A 154 0.23 -6.89 3.29
C LEU A 154 0.54 -8.18 4.09
N GLU A 155 -0.05 -9.32 3.74
CA GLU A 155 0.32 -10.62 4.30
C GLU A 155 1.80 -10.95 4.03
N GLU A 156 2.29 -10.67 2.83
CA GLU A 156 3.70 -10.85 2.48
C GLU A 156 4.60 -9.85 3.22
N ASP A 157 4.24 -8.56 3.19
CA ASP A 157 5.08 -7.47 3.67
C ASP A 157 5.10 -7.33 5.20
N VAL A 158 3.94 -7.50 5.86
CA VAL A 158 3.79 -7.26 7.31
C VAL A 158 3.90 -8.56 8.11
N LEU A 159 3.36 -9.67 7.60
CA LEU A 159 3.45 -10.97 8.28
C LEU A 159 4.69 -11.79 7.85
N GLY A 160 5.47 -11.30 6.89
CA GLY A 160 6.65 -11.99 6.38
C GLY A 160 6.31 -13.30 5.66
N ALA A 161 5.09 -13.43 5.14
CA ALA A 161 4.71 -14.61 4.38
C ALA A 161 5.53 -14.67 3.08
N ARG A 162 6.07 -15.86 2.74
CA ARG A 162 6.81 -16.03 1.47
C ARG A 162 5.98 -15.73 0.23
N SER A 163 4.69 -16.03 0.29
CA SER A 163 3.69 -15.61 -0.67
C SER A 163 2.29 -15.77 -0.07
N ALA A 164 1.36 -14.92 -0.49
CA ALA A 164 -0.03 -14.99 -0.09
C ALA A 164 -0.70 -16.31 -0.52
N ARG A 165 -1.55 -16.84 0.36
CA ARG A 165 -2.25 -18.11 0.08
C ARG A 165 -3.46 -17.90 -0.81
N ARG A 166 -3.74 -18.88 -1.68
CA ARG A 166 -4.97 -18.88 -2.50
C ARG A 166 -6.22 -18.83 -1.61
N ARG A 167 -7.01 -17.75 -1.73
CA ARG A 167 -8.23 -17.54 -0.94
C ARG A 167 -9.47 -18.19 -1.54
N GLY A 168 -9.50 -18.42 -2.85
CA GLY A 168 -10.64 -19.04 -3.50
C GLY A 168 -10.35 -19.44 -4.93
N GLN A 169 -11.32 -20.11 -5.55
CA GLN A 169 -11.29 -20.35 -6.97
C GLN A 169 -11.48 -19.01 -7.70
N ARG A 170 -10.61 -18.74 -8.68
CA ARG A 170 -10.63 -17.52 -9.48
C ARG A 170 -10.94 -17.88 -10.93
N ARG A 171 -11.69 -17.04 -11.62
CA ARG A 171 -11.85 -17.07 -13.08
C ARG A 171 -10.95 -15.99 -13.67
N ALA A 172 -10.22 -16.31 -14.74
CA ALA A 172 -9.41 -15.33 -15.46
C ALA A 172 -9.95 -15.17 -16.89
N ILE A 173 -9.93 -13.93 -17.37
CA ILE A 173 -10.11 -13.58 -18.78
C ILE A 173 -8.75 -13.11 -19.28
N VAL A 174 -8.27 -13.78 -20.31
CA VAL A 174 -7.01 -13.49 -21.01
C VAL A 174 -7.38 -13.08 -22.42
N GLU A 175 -6.92 -11.90 -22.82
CA GLU A 175 -7.16 -11.34 -24.14
C GLU A 175 -5.82 -10.96 -24.75
N PHE A 176 -5.65 -11.28 -26.03
CA PHE A 176 -4.45 -10.98 -26.79
C PHE A 176 -4.78 -9.88 -27.79
N GLY A 177 -4.06 -8.77 -27.73
CA GLY A 177 -4.19 -7.68 -28.70
C GLY A 177 -3.40 -7.95 -29.97
N GLU A 178 -3.63 -7.08 -30.96
CA GLU A 178 -2.89 -7.11 -32.22
C GLU A 178 -1.38 -6.94 -32.00
N PRO A 179 -0.55 -7.73 -32.72
CA PRO A 179 0.91 -7.61 -32.65
C PRO A 179 1.39 -6.17 -32.92
N ILE A 180 2.44 -5.77 -32.21
CA ILE A 180 3.15 -4.53 -32.52
C ILE A 180 4.36 -4.91 -33.38
N VAL A 181 4.34 -4.47 -34.65
CA VAL A 181 5.46 -4.69 -35.55
C VAL A 181 6.63 -3.82 -35.13
N VAL A 182 7.72 -4.46 -34.73
CA VAL A 182 8.98 -3.80 -34.38
C VAL A 182 9.91 -3.86 -35.59
N LYS A 183 10.42 -2.72 -36.04
CA LYS A 183 11.41 -2.67 -37.13
C LYS A 183 12.80 -3.07 -36.60
N PRO A 184 13.56 -3.90 -37.32
CA PRO A 184 14.95 -4.19 -36.99
C PRO A 184 15.83 -3.01 -37.44
N ALA A 185 15.93 -1.97 -36.62
CA ALA A 185 16.88 -0.88 -36.78
C ALA A 185 17.54 -0.56 -35.44
N GLU A 186 18.69 0.14 -35.48
CA GLU A 186 19.47 0.54 -34.31
C GLU A 186 18.58 1.22 -33.27
N TYR A 187 18.22 0.47 -32.22
CA TYR A 187 17.22 0.87 -31.25
C TYR A 187 17.75 2.04 -30.41
N THR A 188 17.13 3.21 -30.50
CA THR A 188 17.43 4.30 -29.59
C THR A 188 16.61 4.16 -28.29
N ARG A 189 17.06 4.82 -27.21
CA ARG A 189 16.28 4.89 -25.96
C ARG A 189 14.90 5.52 -26.17
N SER A 190 14.77 6.44 -27.14
CA SER A 190 13.50 7.07 -27.50
C SER A 190 12.52 6.07 -28.11
N ASP A 191 13.00 5.19 -28.99
CA ASP A 191 12.16 4.18 -29.65
C ASP A 191 11.61 3.17 -28.63
N ALA A 192 12.42 2.78 -27.65
CA ALA A 192 11.99 1.93 -26.55
C ALA A 192 10.88 2.59 -25.69
N LEU A 193 10.99 3.89 -25.41
CA LEU A 193 9.97 4.63 -24.66
C LEU A 193 8.66 4.72 -25.46
N GLN A 194 8.72 5.02 -26.75
CA GLN A 194 7.54 5.07 -27.61
C GLN A 194 6.86 3.71 -27.72
N LEU A 195 7.62 2.62 -27.91
CA LEU A 195 7.09 1.27 -27.93
C LEU A 195 6.42 0.90 -26.60
N THR A 196 7.04 1.26 -25.47
CA THR A 196 6.49 1.00 -24.13
C THR A 196 5.18 1.75 -23.93
N SER A 197 5.11 3.02 -24.32
CA SER A 197 3.88 3.82 -24.25
C SER A 197 2.77 3.24 -25.12
N GLU A 198 3.09 2.77 -26.32
CA GLU A 198 2.13 2.12 -27.22
C GLU A 198 1.63 0.79 -26.65
N MET A 199 2.53 -0.04 -26.11
CA MET A 199 2.16 -1.28 -25.40
C MET A 199 1.23 -1.00 -24.23
N HIS A 200 1.58 -0.03 -23.38
CA HIS A 200 0.77 0.38 -22.23
C HIS A 200 -0.64 0.79 -22.67
N ARG A 201 -0.74 1.68 -23.67
CA ARG A 201 -2.01 2.14 -24.22
C ARG A 201 -2.87 0.99 -24.75
N ARG A 202 -2.30 0.07 -25.54
CA ARG A 202 -3.05 -1.09 -26.08
C ARG A 202 -3.50 -2.06 -24.99
N VAL A 203 -2.63 -2.37 -24.02
CA VAL A 203 -3.00 -3.24 -22.90
C VAL A 203 -4.12 -2.60 -22.07
N GLN A 204 -4.07 -1.30 -21.82
CA GLN A 204 -5.12 -0.60 -21.10
C GLN A 204 -6.46 -0.67 -21.84
N GLN A 205 -6.46 -0.46 -23.17
CA GLN A 205 -7.66 -0.60 -23.99
C GLN A 205 -8.28 -2.00 -23.91
N LEU A 206 -7.46 -3.06 -23.94
CA LEU A 206 -7.94 -4.43 -23.74
C LEU A 206 -8.55 -4.60 -22.35
N LEU A 207 -7.88 -4.11 -21.31
CA LEU A 207 -8.37 -4.21 -19.93
C LEU A 207 -9.70 -3.48 -19.71
N ASP A 208 -9.87 -2.30 -20.33
CA ASP A 208 -11.10 -1.50 -20.26
C ASP A 208 -12.26 -2.17 -21.02
N GLY A 209 -11.95 -2.94 -22.07
CA GLY A 209 -12.91 -3.71 -22.85
C GLY A 209 -13.39 -5.00 -22.18
N VAL A 210 -12.67 -5.53 -21.17
CA VAL A 210 -13.08 -6.75 -20.48
C VAL A 210 -14.35 -6.49 -19.66
N PRO A 211 -15.47 -7.21 -19.93
CA PRO A 211 -16.69 -7.06 -19.16
C PRO A 211 -16.42 -7.25 -17.66
N THR A 212 -16.83 -6.28 -16.86
CA THR A 212 -16.90 -6.46 -15.42
C THR A 212 -17.91 -7.56 -15.14
N ALA A 213 -17.48 -8.69 -14.57
CA ALA A 213 -18.45 -9.57 -13.93
C ALA A 213 -19.25 -8.72 -12.93
N PRO A 214 -20.58 -8.91 -12.81
CA PRO A 214 -21.34 -8.20 -11.80
C PRO A 214 -20.64 -8.43 -10.45
N PRO A 215 -20.37 -7.36 -9.67
CA PRO A 215 -19.71 -7.52 -8.38
C PRO A 215 -20.51 -8.53 -7.57
N LEU A 216 -19.83 -9.50 -6.98
CA LEU A 216 -20.46 -10.29 -5.93
C LEU A 216 -20.96 -9.28 -4.88
N PRO A 217 -22.23 -9.36 -4.45
CA PRO A 217 -22.73 -8.44 -3.45
C PRO A 217 -21.79 -8.50 -2.24
N LEU A 218 -21.34 -7.34 -1.77
CA LEU A 218 -20.61 -7.27 -0.51
C LEU A 218 -21.49 -7.92 0.56
N PRO A 219 -20.93 -8.72 1.49
CA PRO A 219 -21.71 -9.28 2.57
C PRO A 219 -22.46 -8.15 3.28
N GLU A 220 -23.78 -8.30 3.44
CA GLU A 220 -24.59 -7.33 4.16
C GLU A 220 -23.97 -7.09 5.55
N PRO A 221 -23.96 -5.85 6.04
CA PRO A 221 -23.55 -5.60 7.42
C PRO A 221 -24.38 -6.50 8.35
N LEU A 222 -23.70 -7.20 9.26
CA LEU A 222 -24.32 -8.06 10.29
C LEU A 222 -25.27 -7.28 11.23
N ILE A 223 -25.36 -5.96 11.05
CA ILE A 223 -26.23 -5.07 11.79
C ILE A 223 -27.18 -4.41 10.79
N PRO A 224 -28.51 -4.60 10.91
CA PRO A 224 -29.46 -3.75 10.21
C PRO A 224 -29.11 -2.30 10.55
N ALA A 225 -29.10 -1.40 9.57
CA ALA A 225 -28.92 0.02 9.83
C ALA A 225 -29.79 0.41 11.04
N LEU A 226 -29.17 0.72 12.17
CA LEU A 226 -29.86 1.34 13.29
C LEU A 226 -30.46 2.59 12.68
N ASN A 227 -31.78 2.59 12.49
CA ASN A 227 -32.53 3.77 12.14
C ASN A 227 -32.02 4.85 13.08
N VAL A 228 -31.35 5.85 12.49
CA VAL A 228 -31.10 7.12 13.15
C VAL A 228 -32.51 7.63 13.43
N LEU A 229 -33.00 7.35 14.64
CA LEU A 229 -34.18 8.01 15.15
C LEU A 229 -33.83 9.49 15.11
N ASP A 230 -34.61 10.23 14.33
CA ASP A 230 -34.67 11.68 14.37
C ASP A 230 -34.56 12.11 15.82
N SER A 231 -33.51 12.89 16.12
CA SER A 231 -33.35 13.50 17.43
C SER A 231 -34.38 14.62 17.56
N PRO A 232 -35.31 14.60 18.53
CA PRO A 232 -35.88 15.83 19.02
C PRO A 232 -35.03 16.33 20.19
N GLU A 233 -34.84 17.65 20.18
CA GLU A 233 -34.67 18.49 21.36
C GLU A 233 -33.29 18.58 22.01
N GLN A 234 -32.64 19.68 21.63
CA GLN A 234 -31.84 20.52 22.51
C GLN A 234 -32.45 20.58 23.92
N THR A 235 -31.80 19.96 24.90
CA THR A 235 -31.96 20.33 26.30
C THR A 235 -30.63 20.86 26.81
N ALA A 236 -30.65 22.13 27.18
CA ALA A 236 -29.53 22.87 27.74
C ALA A 236 -28.98 22.18 28.99
N LEU A 237 -27.67 21.91 29.00
CA LEU A 237 -26.92 21.59 30.21
C LEU A 237 -26.39 22.90 30.80
N THR A 238 -27.09 23.42 31.80
CA THR A 238 -26.59 24.44 32.72
C THR A 238 -25.57 23.80 33.67
N PRO A 239 -24.35 24.34 33.87
CA PRO A 239 -23.42 23.79 34.84
C PRO A 239 -23.80 24.22 36.26
N LEU A 240 -24.15 23.24 37.09
CA LEU A 240 -24.34 23.35 38.53
C LEU A 240 -22.98 23.14 39.22
N PHE A 241 -22.22 24.21 39.39
CA PHE A 241 -21.11 24.27 40.34
C PHE A 241 -20.93 25.71 40.81
N ASP A 242 -21.61 26.08 41.89
CA ASP A 242 -21.03 27.00 42.86
C ASP A 242 -21.72 26.89 44.23
N GLN A 243 -20.97 27.17 45.29
CA GLN A 243 -21.34 27.26 46.71
C GLN A 243 -21.24 25.98 47.57
N ALA A 244 -20.03 25.73 48.10
CA ALA A 244 -19.84 25.30 49.48
C ALA A 244 -18.38 25.52 49.94
N THR A 245 -18.01 26.78 50.25
CA THR A 245 -16.92 27.08 51.18
C THR A 245 -17.34 28.22 52.10
N ALA A 246 -17.86 27.88 53.28
CA ALA A 246 -17.85 28.73 54.46
C ALA A 246 -18.10 27.87 55.72
N SER A 247 -17.25 28.08 56.73
CA SER A 247 -17.34 27.59 58.13
C SER A 247 -16.69 26.24 58.45
N LEU A 248 -15.36 26.23 58.65
CA LEU A 248 -14.71 26.25 59.98
C LEU A 248 -13.19 26.41 59.82
#